data_AF-A0A7Y6ZMZ7-F1
#
_entry.id   AF-A0A7Y6ZMZ7-F1
#
_cell.length_a   1.000
_cell.length_b   1.000
_cell.length_c   1.000
_cell.angle_alpha   90.00
_cell.angle_beta   90.00
_cell.angle_gamma   90.00
#
_symmetry.space_group_name_H-M   'P 1'
#
loop_
_entity.id
_entity.type
_entity.pdbx_description
1 polymer ?
#
loop_
_entity_poly.entity_id
_entity_poly.type
_entity_poly.pdbx_seq_one_letter_code
_entity_poly.pdbx_strand_id
1 'polypeptide(L)'
;MKTEKILKIMTFFSWFAFIGLMVKTGAILVTYLLSIKNPEISKNIYEGLNLYEYRTYSFTQYSFIIGYKIILFAIEAYIAYLVIKLLQKLNLHKPFNISVQKLMQKISYCIFYLWVVAIVHNIHIQIIGKAHNFQIDLFTSDFVFLSVVIFIFAQIVKRGIDIQSENELTI
;
A
#
# COMPACT_ATOMS: atom_id res chain seq x y z
N MET A 1 -24.63 18.81 7.19
CA MET A 1 -24.45 19.24 5.78
C MET A 1 -23.00 19.45 5.33
N LYS A 2 -22.05 19.94 6.16
CA LYS A 2 -20.64 20.13 5.74
C LYS A 2 -19.82 18.81 5.72
N THR A 3 -20.02 17.94 6.72
CA THR A 3 -19.20 16.73 6.92
C THR A 3 -19.48 15.59 5.92
N GLU A 4 -20.74 15.40 5.49
CA GLU A 4 -21.08 14.41 4.46
C GLU A 4 -20.46 14.74 3.10
N LYS A 5 -20.35 16.03 2.76
CA LYS A 5 -19.66 16.48 1.55
C LYS A 5 -18.17 16.11 1.61
N ILE A 6 -17.53 16.27 2.77
CA ILE A 6 -16.12 15.89 2.97
C ILE A 6 -15.95 14.38 2.73
N LEU A 7 -16.82 13.53 3.26
CA LEU A 7 -16.74 12.07 3.04
C LEU A 7 -16.87 11.69 1.56
N LYS A 8 -17.79 12.32 0.82
CA LYS A 8 -17.94 12.10 -0.63
C LYS A 8 -16.68 12.52 -1.38
N ILE A 9 -16.11 13.68 -1.05
CA ILE A 9 -14.87 14.18 -1.67
C ILE A 9 -13.70 13.23 -1.38
N MET A 10 -13.52 12.80 -0.12
CA MET A 10 -12.47 11.85 0.25
C MET A 10 -12.65 10.49 -0.43
N THR A 11 -13.89 10.04 -0.61
CA THR A 11 -14.19 8.78 -1.32
C THR A 11 -13.81 8.89 -2.79
N PHE A 12 -14.09 10.02 -3.44
CA PHE A 12 -13.71 10.29 -4.82
C PHE A 12 -12.18 10.24 -5.00
N PHE A 13 -11.42 10.94 -4.14
CA PHE A 13 -9.96 10.90 -4.18
C PHE A 13 -9.39 9.51 -3.89
N SER A 14 -10.03 8.74 -3.02
CA SER A 14 -9.60 7.36 -2.71
C SER A 14 -9.81 6.43 -3.91
N TRP A 15 -10.88 6.61 -4.68
CA TRP A 15 -11.08 5.92 -5.96
C TRP A 15 -10.03 6.29 -7.00
N PHE A 16 -9.70 7.57 -7.11
CA PHE A 16 -8.65 8.02 -8.02
C PHE A 16 -7.29 7.39 -7.68
N ALA A 17 -6.90 7.39 -6.40
CA ALA A 17 -5.70 6.73 -5.93
C ALA A 17 -5.71 5.22 -6.22
N PHE A 18 -6.81 4.54 -5.93
CA PHE A 18 -6.97 3.11 -6.19
C PHE A 18 -6.75 2.76 -7.68
N ILE A 19 -7.42 3.48 -8.58
CA ILE A 19 -7.31 3.24 -10.02
C ILE A 19 -5.88 3.53 -10.51
N GLY A 20 -5.29 4.65 -10.08
CA GLY A 20 -3.92 4.99 -10.45
C GLY A 20 -2.90 3.92 -10.06
N LEU A 21 -3.01 3.38 -8.84
CA LEU A 21 -2.13 2.31 -8.34
C LEU A 21 -2.34 0.99 -9.09
N MET A 22 -3.58 0.66 -9.45
CA MET A 22 -3.88 -0.51 -10.28
C MET A 22 -3.27 -0.40 -11.68
N VAL A 23 -3.38 0.78 -12.31
CA VAL A 23 -2.76 1.06 -13.61
C VAL A 23 -1.24 0.94 -13.52
N LYS A 24 -0.62 1.53 -12.49
CA LYS A 24 0.82 1.43 -12.24
C LYS A 24 1.29 -0.02 -12.07
N THR A 25 0.57 -0.79 -11.26
CA THR A 25 0.86 -2.22 -11.04
C THR A 25 0.76 -3.02 -12.33
N GLY A 26 -0.31 -2.79 -13.11
CA GLY A 26 -0.53 -3.45 -14.39
C GLY A 26 0.53 -3.09 -15.43
N ALA A 27 0.93 -1.82 -15.52
CA ALA A 27 1.97 -1.36 -16.43
C ALA A 27 3.31 -2.06 -16.15
N ILE A 28 3.74 -2.10 -14.89
CA ILE A 28 4.98 -2.79 -14.47
C ILE A 28 4.90 -4.29 -14.79
N LEU A 29 3.75 -4.94 -14.53
CA LEU A 29 3.57 -6.36 -14.82
C LEU A 29 3.67 -6.63 -16.33
N VAL A 30 3.01 -5.83 -17.17
CA VAL A 30 3.05 -5.99 -18.63
C VAL A 30 4.46 -5.76 -19.16
N THR A 31 5.15 -4.70 -18.74
CA THR A 31 6.53 -4.42 -19.20
C THR A 31 7.52 -5.48 -18.73
N TYR A 32 7.33 -6.04 -17.53
CA TYR A 32 8.07 -7.21 -17.06
C TYR A 32 7.85 -8.43 -17.96
N LEU A 33 6.61 -8.77 -18.31
CA LEU A 33 6.33 -9.91 -19.19
C LEU A 33 6.98 -9.75 -20.58
N LEU A 34 7.02 -8.53 -21.10
CA LEU A 34 7.72 -8.22 -22.36
C LEU A 34 9.26 -8.32 -22.20
N SER A 35 9.80 -7.90 -21.05
CA SER A 35 11.24 -7.93 -20.78
C SER A 35 11.83 -9.33 -20.62
N ILE A 36 10.98 -10.36 -20.43
CA ILE A 36 11.38 -11.77 -20.44
C ILE A 36 12.03 -12.09 -21.80
N LYS A 37 11.38 -11.71 -22.91
CA LYS A 37 11.85 -11.98 -24.27
C LYS A 37 12.84 -10.93 -24.79
N ASN A 38 12.71 -9.68 -24.35
CA ASN A 38 13.57 -8.59 -24.79
C ASN A 38 14.19 -7.86 -23.58
N PRO A 39 15.46 -8.18 -23.22
CA PRO A 39 16.13 -7.56 -22.09
C PRO A 39 16.20 -6.03 -22.17
N GLU A 40 16.25 -5.43 -23.36
CA GLU A 40 16.33 -3.97 -23.56
C GLU A 40 15.15 -3.23 -22.92
N ILE A 41 13.98 -3.86 -22.82
CA ILE A 41 12.79 -3.30 -22.17
C ILE A 41 13.06 -3.00 -20.69
N SER A 42 13.97 -3.73 -20.05
CA SER A 42 14.33 -3.46 -18.66
C SER A 42 15.12 -2.17 -18.44
N LYS A 43 15.56 -1.47 -19.50
CA LYS A 43 16.12 -0.11 -19.39
C LYS A 43 15.08 0.93 -18.98
N ASN A 44 13.80 0.67 -19.23
CA ASN A 44 12.71 1.55 -18.81
C ASN A 44 11.44 0.72 -18.57
N ILE A 45 11.31 0.18 -17.36
CA ILE A 45 10.16 -0.64 -16.98
C ILE A 45 8.90 0.19 -16.80
N TYR A 46 9.01 1.29 -16.07
CA TYR A 46 7.92 2.23 -15.81
C TYR A 46 8.52 3.50 -15.19
N GLU A 47 8.05 4.68 -15.59
CA GLU A 47 8.50 5.99 -15.04
C GLU A 47 10.04 6.17 -15.04
N GLY A 48 10.75 5.63 -16.04
CA GLY A 48 12.22 5.79 -16.16
C GLY A 48 13.03 4.83 -15.31
N LEU A 49 12.40 3.85 -14.66
CA LEU A 49 13.07 2.82 -13.87
C LEU A 49 13.92 1.91 -14.78
N ASN A 50 15.23 2.04 -14.64
CA ASN A 50 16.22 1.20 -15.30
C ASN A 50 16.66 0.05 -14.38
N LEU A 51 16.35 -1.17 -14.80
CA LEU A 51 16.76 -2.43 -14.13
C LEU A 51 17.57 -3.33 -15.08
N TYR A 52 18.13 -2.77 -16.14
CA TYR A 52 18.87 -3.51 -17.15
C TYR A 52 20.08 -4.24 -16.58
N GLU A 53 20.83 -3.59 -15.69
CA GLU A 53 21.99 -4.18 -15.01
C GLU A 53 21.61 -5.42 -14.19
N TYR A 54 20.48 -5.37 -13.48
CA TYR A 54 19.97 -6.52 -12.74
C TYR A 54 19.47 -7.63 -13.67
N ARG A 55 18.82 -7.27 -14.79
CA ARG A 55 18.31 -8.21 -15.79
C ARG A 55 19.43 -8.96 -16.52
N THR A 56 20.56 -8.31 -16.77
CA THR A 56 21.75 -8.91 -17.40
C THR A 56 22.55 -9.73 -16.40
N TYR A 57 22.66 -9.28 -15.15
CA TYR A 57 23.35 -10.03 -14.09
C TYR A 57 22.65 -11.34 -13.74
N SER A 58 21.34 -11.30 -13.44
CA SER A 58 20.57 -12.48 -13.06
C SER A 58 19.08 -12.25 -13.27
N PHE A 59 18.48 -13.02 -14.17
CA PHE A 59 17.04 -12.98 -14.40
C PHE A 59 16.24 -13.23 -13.11
N THR A 60 16.72 -14.11 -12.23
CA THR A 60 16.09 -14.39 -10.94
C THR A 60 16.10 -13.16 -10.02
N GLN A 61 17.24 -12.48 -9.89
CA GLN A 61 17.34 -11.27 -9.06
C GLN A 61 16.48 -10.14 -9.61
N TYR A 62 16.51 -9.95 -10.92
CA TYR A 62 15.63 -9.02 -11.61
C TYR A 62 14.14 -9.31 -11.36
N SER A 63 13.74 -10.58 -11.44
CA SER A 63 12.37 -11.01 -11.19
C SER A 63 11.93 -10.74 -9.74
N PHE A 64 12.84 -10.94 -8.77
CA PHE A 64 12.56 -10.56 -7.38
C PHE A 64 12.36 -9.06 -7.20
N ILE A 65 13.22 -8.22 -7.79
CA ILE A 65 13.10 -6.75 -7.72
C ILE A 65 11.76 -6.27 -8.29
N ILE A 66 11.37 -6.80 -9.46
CA ILE A 66 10.05 -6.52 -10.04
C ILE A 66 8.93 -7.04 -9.14
N GLY A 67 9.07 -8.24 -8.59
CA GLY A 67 8.11 -8.84 -7.67
C GLY A 67 7.84 -7.95 -6.46
N TYR A 68 8.88 -7.40 -5.83
CA TYR A 68 8.72 -6.44 -4.74
C TYR A 68 7.94 -5.20 -5.17
N LYS A 69 8.23 -4.63 -6.35
CA LYS A 69 7.48 -3.47 -6.88
C LYS A 69 6.01 -3.78 -7.09
N ILE A 70 5.70 -4.92 -7.70
CA ILE A 70 4.32 -5.34 -7.93
C ILE A 70 3.60 -5.56 -6.60
N ILE A 71 4.21 -6.25 -5.64
CA ILE A 71 3.64 -6.49 -4.31
C ILE A 71 3.42 -5.15 -3.58
N LEU A 72 4.39 -4.23 -3.62
CA LEU A 72 4.29 -2.92 -3.00
C LEU A 72 3.06 -2.15 -3.52
N PHE A 73 2.97 -1.94 -4.84
CA PHE A 73 1.85 -1.20 -5.45
C PHE A 73 0.51 -1.93 -5.31
N ALA A 74 0.50 -3.27 -5.31
CA ALA A 74 -0.70 -4.05 -5.04
C ALA A 74 -1.21 -3.85 -3.60
N ILE A 75 -0.30 -3.82 -2.61
CA ILE A 75 -0.66 -3.52 -1.22
C ILE A 75 -1.18 -2.08 -1.10
N GLU A 76 -0.54 -1.10 -1.75
CA GLU A 76 -1.02 0.29 -1.78
C GLU A 76 -2.43 0.39 -2.38
N ALA A 77 -2.67 -0.28 -3.52
CA ALA A 77 -3.99 -0.34 -4.14
C ALA A 77 -5.02 -0.98 -3.19
N TYR A 78 -4.64 -2.08 -2.53
CA TYR A 78 -5.53 -2.73 -1.56
C TYR A 78 -5.82 -1.83 -0.35
N ILE A 79 -4.85 -1.06 0.15
CA ILE A 79 -5.06 -0.05 1.19
C ILE A 79 -6.07 1.00 0.71
N ALA A 80 -5.90 1.56 -0.50
CA ALA A 80 -6.82 2.53 -1.07
C ALA A 80 -8.25 1.96 -1.17
N TYR A 81 -8.39 0.70 -1.58
CA TYR A 81 -9.67 -0.01 -1.59
C TYR A 81 -10.29 -0.16 -0.20
N LEU A 82 -9.49 -0.50 0.82
CA LEU A 82 -9.95 -0.57 2.20
C LEU A 82 -10.40 0.80 2.73
N VAL A 83 -9.71 1.88 2.33
CA VAL A 83 -10.11 3.26 2.67
C VAL A 83 -11.44 3.62 2.02
N ILE A 84 -11.68 3.26 0.75
CA ILE A 84 -12.99 3.44 0.10
C ILE A 84 -14.09 2.75 0.90
N LYS A 85 -13.88 1.47 1.29
CA LYS A 85 -14.83 0.73 2.14
C LYS A 85 -15.04 1.39 3.50
N LEU A 86 -13.97 1.89 4.11
CA LEU A 86 -14.02 2.57 5.40
C LEU A 86 -14.92 3.81 5.31
N LEU A 87 -14.69 4.66 4.31
CA LEU A 87 -15.47 5.88 4.08
C LEU A 87 -16.94 5.58 3.77
N GLN A 88 -17.23 4.50 3.03
CA GLN A 88 -18.60 4.05 2.76
C GLN A 88 -19.34 3.51 3.99
N LYS A 89 -18.62 2.89 4.93
CA LYS A 89 -19.18 2.32 6.17
C LYS A 89 -19.20 3.32 7.34
N LEU A 90 -18.60 4.48 7.17
CA LEU A 90 -18.59 5.53 8.18
C LEU A 90 -19.93 6.25 8.20
N ASN A 91 -20.76 5.94 9.20
CA ASN A 91 -21.98 6.70 9.48
C ASN A 91 -21.66 7.79 10.50
N LEU A 92 -21.84 9.06 10.13
CA LEU A 92 -21.55 10.19 11.02
C LEU A 92 -22.46 10.26 12.25
N HIS A 93 -23.65 9.66 12.20
CA HIS A 93 -24.55 9.55 13.35
C HIS A 93 -24.15 8.42 14.30
N LYS A 94 -23.50 7.35 13.79
CA LYS A 94 -22.95 6.24 14.59
C LYS A 94 -21.52 5.90 14.12
N PRO A 95 -20.55 6.79 14.40
CA PRO A 95 -19.19 6.67 13.86
C PRO A 95 -18.40 5.50 14.47
N PHE A 96 -18.76 5.11 15.69
CA PHE A 96 -18.20 3.95 16.39
C PHE A 96 -18.99 2.70 16.02
N ASN A 97 -18.52 1.99 15.00
CA ASN A 97 -19.10 0.70 14.62
C ASN A 97 -18.03 -0.33 14.29
N ILE A 98 -18.39 -1.60 14.46
CA ILE A 98 -17.49 -2.75 14.33
C ILE A 98 -16.88 -2.82 12.91
N SER A 99 -17.62 -2.40 11.87
CA SER A 99 -17.10 -2.42 10.50
C SER A 99 -15.98 -1.41 10.30
N VAL A 100 -16.16 -0.18 10.81
CA VAL A 100 -15.14 0.88 10.80
C VAL A 100 -13.90 0.44 11.57
N GLN A 101 -14.07 -0.08 12.79
CA GLN A 101 -12.97 -0.59 13.61
C GLN A 101 -12.14 -1.66 12.88
N LYS A 102 -12.80 -2.68 12.31
CA LYS A 102 -12.14 -3.77 11.59
C LYS A 102 -11.42 -3.28 10.33
N LEU A 103 -12.00 -2.32 9.60
CA LEU A 103 -11.38 -1.75 8.41
C LEU A 103 -10.13 -0.93 8.77
N MET A 104 -10.19 -0.09 9.80
CA MET A 104 -9.02 0.67 10.29
C MET A 104 -7.89 -0.27 10.74
N GLN A 105 -8.22 -1.34 11.47
CA GLN A 105 -7.24 -2.33 11.91
C GLN A 105 -6.59 -3.05 10.72
N LYS A 106 -7.37 -3.46 9.71
CA LYS A 106 -6.82 -4.05 8.48
C LYS A 106 -5.91 -3.08 7.70
N ILE A 107 -6.30 -1.81 7.59
CA ILE A 107 -5.48 -0.77 6.95
C ILE A 107 -4.15 -0.64 7.67
N SER A 108 -4.15 -0.54 9.00
CA SER A 108 -2.92 -0.49 9.81
C SER A 108 -2.01 -1.69 9.52
N TYR A 109 -2.55 -2.91 9.52
CA TYR A 109 -1.76 -4.11 9.23
C TYR A 109 -1.19 -4.11 7.80
N CYS A 110 -1.97 -3.67 6.81
CA CYS A 110 -1.48 -3.57 5.44
C CYS A 110 -0.33 -2.56 5.31
N ILE A 111 -0.40 -1.41 6.00
CA ILE A 111 0.68 -0.41 5.99
C ILE A 111 1.93 -0.98 6.69
N PHE A 112 1.76 -1.74 7.77
CA PHE A 112 2.87 -2.42 8.41
C PHE A 112 3.54 -3.44 7.47
N TYR A 113 2.76 -4.27 6.76
CA TYR A 113 3.30 -5.20 5.76
C TYR A 113 4.00 -4.50 4.61
N LEU A 114 3.45 -3.37 4.13
CA LEU A 114 4.08 -2.53 3.11
C LEU A 114 5.47 -2.07 3.58
N TRP A 115 5.58 -1.63 4.83
CA TRP A 115 6.85 -1.24 5.43
C TRP A 115 7.85 -2.40 5.50
N VAL A 116 7.42 -3.60 5.88
CA VAL A 116 8.29 -4.79 5.89
C VAL A 116 8.80 -5.10 4.49
N VAL A 117 7.91 -5.09 3.48
CA VAL A 117 8.29 -5.30 2.07
C VAL A 117 9.31 -4.24 1.63
N ALA A 118 9.12 -2.99 2.02
CA ALA A 118 10.04 -1.91 1.69
C ALA A 118 11.44 -2.13 2.28
N ILE A 119 11.54 -2.55 3.54
CA ILE A 119 12.83 -2.85 4.17
C ILE A 119 13.50 -4.05 3.50
N VAL A 120 12.78 -5.14 3.28
CA VAL A 120 13.34 -6.35 2.66
C VAL A 120 13.88 -6.04 1.27
N HIS A 121 13.11 -5.31 0.46
CA HIS A 121 13.55 -4.82 -0.84
C HIS A 121 14.82 -3.96 -0.73
N ASN A 122 14.82 -2.97 0.17
CA ASN A 122 15.94 -2.04 0.31
C ASN A 122 17.23 -2.73 0.74
N ILE A 123 17.15 -3.68 1.67
CA ILE A 123 18.30 -4.49 2.08
C ILE A 123 18.80 -5.31 0.89
N HIS A 124 17.89 -5.98 0.18
CA HIS A 124 18.25 -6.85 -0.95
C HIS A 124 18.94 -6.07 -2.09
N ILE A 125 18.38 -4.94 -2.51
CA ILE A 125 18.96 -4.13 -3.58
C ILE A 125 20.26 -3.44 -3.14
N GLN A 126 20.41 -3.07 -1.86
CA GLN A 126 21.67 -2.51 -1.37
C GLN A 126 22.81 -3.53 -1.38
N ILE A 127 22.54 -4.79 -1.04
CA ILE A 127 23.56 -5.85 -1.06
C ILE A 127 24.08 -6.06 -2.49
N ILE A 128 23.16 -6.26 -3.45
CA ILE A 128 23.54 -6.53 -4.85
C ILE A 128 24.10 -5.28 -5.52
N GLY A 129 23.42 -4.14 -5.34
CA GLY A 129 23.79 -2.89 -5.97
C GLY A 129 25.17 -2.40 -5.54
N LYS A 130 25.53 -2.52 -4.26
CA LYS A 130 26.88 -2.18 -3.79
C LYS A 130 27.94 -3.18 -4.24
N ALA A 131 27.61 -4.47 -4.30
CA ALA A 131 28.58 -5.50 -4.72
C ALA A 131 29.00 -5.36 -6.19
N HIS A 132 28.07 -4.90 -7.06
CA HIS A 132 28.29 -4.81 -8.51
C HIS A 132 28.31 -3.38 -9.06
N ASN A 133 28.23 -2.36 -8.19
CA ASN A 133 28.09 -0.93 -8.55
C ASN A 133 26.90 -0.63 -9.48
N PHE A 134 25.77 -1.32 -9.27
CA PHE A 134 24.54 -1.06 -10.01
C PHE A 134 23.79 0.15 -9.46
N GLN A 135 22.90 0.71 -10.28
CA GLN A 135 21.97 1.74 -9.83
C GLN A 135 21.07 1.20 -8.71
N ILE A 136 20.98 1.93 -7.60
CA ILE A 136 20.17 1.56 -6.43
C ILE A 136 18.92 2.45 -6.39
N ASP A 137 17.75 1.83 -6.51
CA ASP A 137 16.45 2.47 -6.37
C ASP A 137 15.79 1.98 -5.07
N LEU A 138 15.68 2.84 -4.06
CA LEU A 138 15.15 2.47 -2.74
C LEU A 138 13.69 2.91 -2.60
N PHE A 139 12.90 2.08 -1.91
CA PHE A 139 11.58 2.49 -1.45
C PHE A 139 11.67 3.35 -0.19
N THR A 140 10.73 4.29 -0.04
CA THR A 140 10.53 5.00 1.22
C THR A 140 10.07 4.04 2.32
N SER A 141 10.66 4.15 3.51
CA SER A 141 10.39 3.25 4.65
C SER A 141 9.77 3.95 5.87
N ASP A 142 9.19 5.13 5.68
CA ASP A 142 8.72 5.97 6.79
C ASP A 142 7.27 5.66 7.23
N PHE A 143 6.66 4.65 6.61
CA PHE A 143 5.24 4.30 6.81
C PHE A 143 4.95 3.53 8.10
N VAL A 144 5.96 3.01 8.80
CA VAL A 144 5.73 2.24 10.05
C VAL A 144 5.02 3.08 11.11
N PHE A 145 5.39 4.36 11.22
CA PHE A 145 4.75 5.26 12.18
C PHE A 145 3.27 5.45 11.86
N LEU A 146 2.92 5.61 10.58
CA LEU A 146 1.52 5.69 10.14
C LEU A 146 0.73 4.43 10.49
N SER A 147 1.34 3.24 10.35
CA SER A 147 0.68 1.98 10.74
C SER A 147 0.32 1.95 12.22
N VAL A 148 1.22 2.42 13.09
CA VAL A 148 1.01 2.49 14.55
C VAL A 148 -0.07 3.51 14.90
N VAL A 149 -0.03 4.70 14.30
CA VAL A 149 -1.04 5.74 14.53
C VAL A 149 -2.44 5.24 14.16
N ILE A 150 -2.60 4.62 12.99
CA ILE A 150 -3.91 4.07 12.57
C ILE A 150 -4.34 2.92 13.48
N PHE A 151 -3.40 2.09 13.95
CA PHE A 151 -3.71 1.03 14.93
C PHE A 151 -4.28 1.61 16.22
N ILE A 152 -3.63 2.64 16.77
CA ILE A 152 -4.07 3.32 18.00
C ILE A 152 -5.48 3.88 17.81
N PHE A 153 -5.76 4.56 16.70
CA PHE A 153 -7.10 5.04 16.40
C PHE A 153 -8.12 3.91 16.28
N ALA A 154 -7.75 2.76 15.70
CA ALA A 154 -8.63 1.59 15.67
C ALA A 154 -8.97 1.07 17.08
N GLN A 155 -8.03 1.13 18.02
CA GLN A 155 -8.28 0.77 19.43
C GLN A 155 -9.16 1.80 20.13
N ILE A 156 -8.99 3.09 19.86
CA ILE A 156 -9.87 4.14 20.39
C ILE A 156 -11.31 3.92 19.90
N VAL A 157 -11.49 3.61 18.61
CA VAL A 157 -12.82 3.29 18.06
C VAL A 157 -13.40 2.05 18.73
N LYS A 158 -12.60 1.01 18.96
CA LYS A 158 -13.02 -0.19 19.70
C LYS A 158 -13.54 0.17 21.09
N ARG A 159 -12.78 0.96 21.87
CA ARG A 159 -13.20 1.40 23.20
C ARG A 159 -14.48 2.23 23.16
N GLY A 160 -14.65 3.07 22.14
CA GLY A 160 -15.88 3.82 21.92
C GLY A 160 -17.10 2.93 21.67
N ILE A 161 -16.93 1.82 20.96
CA ILE A 161 -18.00 0.82 20.75
C ILE A 161 -18.38 0.16 22.08
N ASP A 162 -17.38 -0.25 22.87
CA ASP A 162 -17.61 -0.91 24.16
C ASP A 162 -18.42 -0.01 25.10
N ILE A 163 -18.05 1.28 25.22
CA ILE A 163 -18.78 2.27 26.03
C ILE A 163 -20.22 2.47 25.55
N GLN A 164 -20.45 2.51 24.23
CA GLN A 164 -21.81 2.61 23.68
C GLN A 164 -22.66 1.39 24.04
N SER A 165 -22.08 0.19 24.00
CA SER A 165 -22.78 -1.04 24.36
C SER A 165 -23.11 -1.12 25.86
N GLU A 166 -22.20 -0.66 26.73
CA GLU A 166 -22.42 -0.59 28.18
C GLU A 166 -23.59 0.36 28.53
N ASN A 167 -23.67 1.51 27.86
CA ASN A 167 -24.75 2.48 28.06
C ASN A 167 -26.11 1.99 27.52
N GLU A 168 -26.14 1.27 26.39
CA GLU A 168 -27.38 0.68 25.86
C GLU A 168 -27.96 -0.42 26.79
N LEU A 169 -27.13 -1.04 27.63
CA LEU A 169 -27.54 -2.10 28.57
C LEU A 169 -28.00 -1.59 29.95
N THR A 170 -27.77 -0.32 30.26
CA THR A 170 -28.06 0.28 31.58
C THR A 170 -29.27 1.23 31.57
N ILE A 171 -29.89 1.46 30.40
CA ILE A 171 -31.12 2.26 30.21
C ILE A 171 -32.35 1.35 30.19
#